data_AF-A0A6S7KEM3-F1
#
_entry.id   AF-A0A6S7KEM3-F1
#
_cell.length_a   1.000
_cell.length_b   1.000
_cell.length_c   1.000
_cell.angle_alpha   90.00
_cell.angle_beta   90.00
_cell.angle_gamma   90.00
#
_symmetry.space_group_name_H-M   'P 1'
#
loop_
_entity.id
_entity.type
_entity.pdbx_description
1 polymer ?
#
loop_
_entity_poly.entity_id
_entity_poly.type
_entity_poly.pdbx_seq_one_letter_code
_entity_poly.pdbx_strand_id
1 'polypeptide(L)'
;VDHLEPWERGSRKTSGQVGMCGGVRGVGAGGIISTAFCLLYKLFTLRLTRKQVNGLINHTDSPYIRGLGFMYIRFSQPPADLWDWYEPFLEDEE
;
A
#
# COMPACT_ATOMS: atom_id res chain seq x y z
N VAL A 1 0.01 -10.16 -7.31
CA VAL A 1 0.18 -8.75 -6.87
C VAL A 1 1.56 -8.41 -7.31
N ASP A 2 1.68 -7.48 -8.25
CA ASP A 2 2.91 -7.34 -9.02
C ASP A 2 3.53 -5.95 -8.80
N HIS A 3 2.84 -5.08 -8.05
CA HIS A 3 3.30 -3.78 -7.59
C HIS A 3 2.46 -3.33 -6.37
N LEU A 4 2.99 -2.39 -5.58
CA LEU A 4 2.34 -1.84 -4.37
C LEU A 4 1.83 -0.40 -4.57
N GLU A 5 1.71 0.06 -5.82
CA GLU A 5 1.25 1.42 -6.11
C GLU A 5 -0.29 1.49 -6.09
N PRO A 6 -0.90 2.65 -5.75
CA PRO A 6 -2.35 2.80 -5.69
C PRO A 6 -3.08 2.54 -7.00
N TRP A 7 -2.41 2.79 -8.12
CA TRP A 7 -2.99 2.77 -9.45
C TRP A 7 -2.31 1.69 -10.29
N GLU A 8 -3.09 0.97 -11.08
CA GLU A 8 -2.57 0.03 -12.06
C GLU A 8 -1.66 0.76 -13.06
N ARG A 9 -0.51 0.16 -13.40
CA ARG A 9 0.49 0.83 -14.24
C ARG A 9 -0.10 1.14 -15.61
N GLY A 10 0.13 2.37 -16.10
CA GLY A 10 -0.40 2.83 -17.38
C GLY A 10 -1.91 3.14 -17.41
N SER A 11 -2.64 2.92 -16.32
CA SER A 11 -4.09 3.20 -16.27
C SER A 11 -4.42 4.68 -16.03
N ARG A 12 -3.47 5.49 -15.54
CA ARG A 12 -3.66 6.92 -15.29
C ARG A 12 -3.62 7.70 -16.60
N LYS A 13 -4.68 8.45 -16.88
CA LYS A 13 -4.72 9.41 -17.99
C LYS A 13 -4.34 10.81 -17.48
N THR A 14 -3.07 11.17 -17.60
CA THR A 14 -2.57 12.51 -17.25
C THR A 14 -2.62 13.49 -18.43
N SER A 15 -2.76 12.98 -19.67
CA SER A 15 -2.87 13.79 -20.88
C SER A 15 -4.18 14.60 -20.91
N GLY A 16 -4.08 15.91 -21.17
CA GLY A 16 -5.23 16.81 -21.29
C GLY A 16 -5.63 17.54 -20.01
N GLN A 17 -4.88 17.38 -18.91
CA GLN A 17 -5.08 18.14 -17.67
C GLN A 17 -4.42 19.53 -17.81
N VAL A 18 -5.12 20.48 -18.45
CA VAL A 18 -4.65 21.88 -18.62
C VAL A 18 -5.32 22.76 -17.54
N GLY A 19 -4.52 23.55 -16.81
CA GLY A 19 -5.00 24.54 -15.82
C GLY A 19 -4.61 24.25 -14.37
N MET A 20 -4.74 25.25 -13.50
CA MET A 20 -4.25 25.27 -12.11
C MET A 20 -4.75 24.14 -11.18
N CYS A 21 -5.79 23.41 -11.58
CA CYS A 21 -6.41 22.35 -10.77
C CYS A 21 -6.53 20.99 -11.49
N GLY A 22 -5.91 20.82 -12.66
CA GLY A 22 -5.65 19.48 -13.18
C GLY A 22 -4.69 18.76 -12.20
N GLY A 23 -4.59 17.45 -12.08
CA GLY A 23 -3.64 16.82 -11.15
C GLY A 23 -4.09 16.76 -9.67
N VAL A 24 -4.80 17.76 -9.12
CA VAL A 24 -5.32 17.71 -7.73
C VAL A 24 -6.64 16.94 -7.59
N ARG A 25 -7.31 16.59 -8.69
CA ARG A 25 -8.55 15.77 -8.69
C ARG A 25 -8.24 14.31 -9.02
N GLY A 26 -7.64 13.60 -8.06
CA GLY A 26 -7.34 12.16 -8.16
C GLY A 26 -8.54 11.24 -8.38
N VAL A 27 -9.77 11.76 -8.32
CA VAL A 27 -11.01 11.01 -8.54
C VAL A 27 -11.47 11.04 -10.02
N GLY A 28 -11.15 12.10 -10.77
CA GLY A 28 -11.55 12.24 -12.18
C GLY A 28 -10.49 11.80 -13.20
N ALA A 29 -9.23 11.79 -12.79
CA ALA A 29 -8.08 11.27 -13.55
C ALA A 29 -7.47 10.02 -12.90
N GLY A 30 -8.17 9.45 -11.93
CA GLY A 30 -7.77 8.22 -11.26
C GLY A 30 -7.72 7.08 -12.26
N GLY A 31 -6.61 6.36 -12.28
CA GLY A 31 -6.50 5.14 -13.07
C GLY A 31 -7.38 4.03 -12.49
N ILE A 32 -7.21 2.82 -13.00
CA ILE A 32 -7.77 1.63 -12.37
C ILE A 32 -7.07 1.44 -11.03
N ILE A 33 -7.83 1.16 -9.96
CA ILE A 33 -7.23 0.86 -8.64
C ILE A 33 -6.50 -0.47 -8.73
N SER A 34 -5.27 -0.52 -8.20
CA SER A 34 -4.46 -1.72 -8.24
C SER A 34 -5.02 -2.85 -7.39
N THR A 35 -4.69 -4.09 -7.74
CA THR A 35 -5.04 -5.25 -6.91
C THR A 35 -4.47 -5.14 -5.49
N ALA A 36 -3.27 -4.57 -5.33
CA ALA A 36 -2.68 -4.34 -4.00
C ALA A 36 -3.56 -3.46 -3.12
N PHE A 37 -4.06 -2.33 -3.64
CA PHE A 37 -4.91 -1.43 -2.86
C PHE A 37 -6.31 -1.98 -2.60
N CYS A 38 -6.85 -2.77 -3.52
CA CYS A 38 -8.08 -3.53 -3.28
C CYS A 38 -7.91 -4.52 -2.12
N LEU A 39 -6.79 -5.25 -2.08
CA LEU A 39 -6.48 -6.16 -0.98
C LEU A 39 -6.24 -5.41 0.32
N LEU A 40 -5.46 -4.32 0.30
CA LEU A 40 -5.22 -3.49 1.47
C LEU A 40 -6.52 -2.96 2.08
N TYR A 41 -7.44 -2.46 1.25
CA TYR A 41 -8.78 -2.05 1.69
C TYR A 41 -9.52 -3.22 2.34
N LYS A 42 -9.49 -4.41 1.71
CA LYS A 42 -10.10 -5.61 2.29
C LYS A 42 -9.50 -5.94 3.66
N LEU A 43 -8.17 -5.89 3.83
CA LEU A 43 -7.50 -6.12 5.10
C LEU A 43 -7.98 -5.13 6.18
N PHE A 44 -8.18 -3.85 5.84
CA PHE A 44 -8.76 -2.88 6.79
C PHE A 44 -10.18 -3.24 7.21
N THR A 45 -11.02 -3.72 6.29
CA THR A 45 -12.38 -4.17 6.66
C THR A 45 -12.38 -5.40 7.57
N LEU A 46 -11.32 -6.22 7.52
CA LEU A 46 -11.17 -7.40 8.36
C LEU A 46 -10.61 -7.07 9.76
N ARG A 47 -10.03 -5.87 9.96
CA ARG A 47 -9.46 -5.42 11.24
C ARG A 47 -8.45 -6.42 11.81
N LEU A 48 -7.34 -6.58 11.11
CA LEU A 48 -6.31 -7.56 11.49
C LEU A 48 -5.82 -7.35 12.93
N THR A 49 -5.64 -8.46 13.63
CA THR A 49 -4.95 -8.53 14.91
C THR A 49 -3.44 -8.36 14.73
N ARG A 50 -2.73 -7.95 15.79
CA ARG A 50 -1.25 -7.88 15.78
C ARG A 50 -0.59 -9.18 15.33
N LYS A 51 -1.14 -10.34 15.73
CA LYS A 51 -0.63 -11.65 15.31
C LYS A 51 -0.76 -11.87 13.80
N GLN A 52 -1.88 -11.46 13.20
CA GLN A 52 -2.10 -11.58 11.76
C GLN A 52 -1.21 -10.62 10.97
N VAL A 53 -1.01 -9.40 11.47
CA VAL A 53 -0.07 -8.43 10.87
C VAL A 53 1.36 -8.96 10.92
N ASN A 54 1.79 -9.51 12.07
CA ASN A 54 3.09 -10.19 12.17
C ASN A 54 3.22 -11.36 11.19
N GLY A 55 2.13 -12.10 10.95
CA GLY A 55 2.10 -13.15 9.94
C GLY A 55 2.28 -12.63 8.51
N LEU A 56 1.76 -11.44 8.19
CA LEU A 56 1.96 -10.81 6.88
C LEU A 56 3.40 -10.33 6.68
N ILE A 57 3.96 -9.58 7.64
CA ILE A 57 5.30 -8.98 7.50
C ILE A 57 6.45 -9.97 7.63
N ASN A 58 6.21 -11.18 8.16
CA ASN A 58 7.22 -12.25 8.21
C ASN A 58 6.99 -13.31 7.12
N HIS A 59 6.11 -13.07 6.16
CA HIS A 59 5.77 -14.05 5.15
C HIS A 59 6.89 -14.22 4.12
N THR A 60 7.34 -15.46 3.90
CA THR A 60 8.50 -15.77 3.03
C THR A 60 8.13 -16.00 1.58
N ASP A 61 6.85 -16.26 1.27
CA ASP A 61 6.46 -16.64 -0.09
C ASP A 61 6.51 -15.49 -1.10
N SER A 62 6.37 -14.23 -0.66
CA SER A 62 6.36 -13.08 -1.56
C SER A 62 6.62 -11.76 -0.83
N PRO A 63 7.47 -10.86 -1.37
CA PRO A 63 7.74 -9.57 -0.77
C PRO A 63 6.54 -8.63 -0.88
N TYR A 64 5.65 -8.87 -1.84
CA TYR A 64 4.39 -8.11 -1.95
C TYR A 64 3.41 -8.42 -0.81
N ILE A 65 3.46 -9.63 -0.25
CA ILE A 65 2.67 -9.97 0.95
C ILE A 65 3.20 -9.18 2.15
N ARG A 66 4.53 -9.17 2.34
CA ARG A 66 5.19 -8.38 3.39
C ARG A 66 4.92 -6.89 3.21
N GLY A 67 5.08 -6.38 2.00
CA GLY A 67 4.81 -5.01 1.62
C GLY A 67 3.37 -4.58 1.92
N LEU A 68 2.37 -5.43 1.63
CA LEU A 68 0.98 -5.17 2.05
C LEU A 68 0.84 -5.10 3.57
N GLY A 69 1.56 -5.94 4.32
CA GLY A 69 1.67 -5.86 5.77
C GLY A 69 2.24 -4.52 6.25
N PHE A 70 3.35 -4.06 5.67
CA PHE A 70 3.95 -2.77 6.01
C PHE A 70 3.05 -1.59 5.64
N MET A 71 2.36 -1.63 4.49
CA MET A 71 1.37 -0.61 4.13
C MET A 71 0.21 -0.59 5.13
N TYR A 72 -0.27 -1.75 5.57
CA TYR A 72 -1.30 -1.84 6.61
C TYR A 72 -0.83 -1.17 7.91
N ILE A 73 0.41 -1.44 8.35
CA ILE A 73 1.02 -0.78 9.52
C ILE A 73 1.10 0.73 9.31
N ARG A 74 1.60 1.17 8.14
CA ARG A 74 1.81 2.59 7.82
C ARG A 74 0.55 3.44 7.96
N PHE A 75 -0.61 2.88 7.60
CA PHE A 75 -1.89 3.58 7.64
C PHE A 75 -2.69 3.35 8.92
N SER A 76 -2.31 2.40 9.77
CA SER A 76 -3.08 2.06 10.99
C SER A 76 -2.38 2.40 12.30
N GLN A 77 -1.04 2.43 12.33
CA GLN A 77 -0.30 2.64 13.57
C GLN A 77 0.07 4.13 13.77
N PRO A 78 0.14 4.60 15.03
CA PRO A 78 0.67 5.92 15.35
C PRO A 78 2.10 6.08 14.81
N PRO A 79 2.50 7.28 14.34
CA PRO A 79 3.84 7.51 13.81
C PRO A 79 4.98 7.13 14.78
N ALA A 80 4.77 7.30 16.09
CA ALA A 80 5.76 6.97 17.11
C ALA A 80 6.09 5.46 17.18
N ASP A 81 5.13 4.61 16.83
CA ASP A 81 5.28 3.15 16.92
C ASP A 81 5.91 2.57 15.65
N LEU A 82 5.99 3.34 14.55
CA LEU A 82 6.41 2.82 13.25
C LEU A 82 7.84 2.29 13.27
N TRP A 83 8.75 2.91 14.02
CA TRP A 83 10.15 2.45 14.06
C TRP A 83 10.25 0.99 14.52
N ASP A 84 9.59 0.65 15.62
CA ASP A 84 9.62 -0.70 16.21
C ASP A 84 9.08 -1.78 15.24
N TRP A 85 8.20 -1.39 14.32
CA TRP A 85 7.69 -2.30 13.29
C TRP A 85 8.64 -2.49 12.11
N TYR A 86 9.42 -1.47 11.75
CA TYR A 86 10.19 -1.42 10.51
C TYR A 86 11.67 -1.76 10.71
N GLU A 87 12.25 -1.39 11.85
CA GLU A 87 13.67 -1.60 12.17
C GLU A 87 14.17 -3.02 11.84
N PRO A 88 13.47 -4.12 12.18
CA PRO A 88 13.95 -5.48 11.91
C PRO A 88 14.07 -5.83 10.43
N PHE A 89 13.47 -5.03 9.54
CA PHE A 89 13.33 -5.30 8.10
C PHE A 89 14.03 -4.27 7.23
N LEU A 90 14.77 -3.32 7.81
CA LEU A 90 15.49 -2.30 7.03
C LEU A 90 16.61 -2.88 6.16
N GLU A 91 17.14 -4.03 6.55
CA GLU A 91 18.18 -4.78 5.84
C GLU A 91 17.60 -6.01 5.10
N ASP A 92 16.28 -6.08 4.90
CA ASP A 92 15.66 -7.11 4.06
C ASP A 92 16.16 -6.94 2.61
N GLU A 93 16.78 -7.98 2.04
CA GLU A 93 17.39 -7.96 0.70
C GLU A 93 16.37 -8.09 -0.44
N GLU A 94 15.12 -8.45 -0.12
CA GLU A 94 14.01 -8.68 -1.06
C GLU A 94 13.01 -7.51 -1.08
#